data_AF-A0A2V9W3G2-F1
#
_entry.id   AF-A0A2V9W3G2-F1
#
_cell.length_a   1.000
_cell.length_b   1.000
_cell.length_c   1.000
_cell.angle_alpha   90.00
_cell.angle_beta   90.00
_cell.angle_gamma   90.00
#
_symmetry.space_group_name_H-M   'P 1'
#
loop_
_entity.id
_entity.type
_entity.pdbx_description
1 polymer ?
#
loop_
_entity_poly.entity_id
_entity_poly.type
_entity_poly.pdbx_seq_one_letter_code
_entity_poly.pdbx_strand_id
1 'polypeptide(L)'
;MSYVAPEQVLSPRKRVSRIIEVIHDPGENGMSVARIIWDEEPVVAVRWNGNSARPLGNPMSRRQPTWFVVDGYAAASVEQAARAAAEQSPNSLVAQYREMANDSEREREAEEWSEGLIGDASPQR
;
A
#
# COMPACT_ATOMS: atom_id res chain seq x y z
N MET A 1 -10.27 11.91 1.05
CA MET A 1 -8.84 11.69 0.73
C MET A 1 -8.16 13.04 0.69
N SER A 2 -7.07 13.20 1.44
CA SER A 2 -6.32 14.45 1.52
C SER A 2 -5.40 14.69 0.32
N TYR A 3 -5.03 13.64 -0.41
CA TYR A 3 -4.26 13.71 -1.66
C TYR A 3 -4.80 12.73 -2.71
N VAL A 4 -4.38 12.88 -3.96
CA VAL A 4 -4.76 11.94 -5.04
C VAL A 4 -4.02 10.62 -4.84
N ALA A 5 -4.78 9.55 -4.60
CA ALA A 5 -4.26 8.21 -4.34
C ALA A 5 -3.36 7.73 -5.51
N PRO A 6 -2.18 7.12 -5.24
CA PRO A 6 -1.23 6.75 -6.28
C PRO A 6 -1.81 5.81 -7.35
N GLU A 7 -2.72 4.91 -6.97
CA GLU A 7 -3.42 3.97 -7.85
C GLU A 7 -4.26 4.67 -8.92
N GLN A 8 -4.68 5.92 -8.65
CA GLN A 8 -5.53 6.71 -9.54
C GLN A 8 -4.73 7.60 -10.51
N VAL A 9 -3.40 7.64 -10.39
CA VAL A 9 -2.56 8.54 -11.18
C VAL A 9 -2.13 7.89 -12.48
N LEU A 10 -2.80 8.25 -13.57
CA LEU A 10 -2.48 7.78 -14.93
C LEU A 10 -1.77 8.83 -15.79
N SER A 11 -1.07 9.78 -15.17
CA SER A 11 -0.31 10.79 -15.90
C SER A 11 1.21 10.56 -15.81
N PRO A 12 1.97 10.83 -16.90
CA PRO A 12 1.52 11.47 -18.14
C PRO A 12 0.66 10.54 -19.02
N ARG A 13 -0.54 10.98 -19.40
CA ARG A 13 -1.59 10.15 -20.03
C ARG A 13 -1.21 9.44 -21.32
N LYS A 14 -0.21 9.97 -22.03
CA LYS A 14 0.27 9.38 -23.30
C LYS A 14 1.29 8.27 -23.11
N ARG A 15 1.86 8.16 -21.91
CA ARG A 15 2.94 7.22 -21.60
C ARG A 15 2.50 6.18 -20.59
N VAL A 16 1.78 6.59 -19.54
CA VAL A 16 1.25 5.69 -18.53
C VAL A 16 -0.06 5.08 -19.02
N SER A 17 -0.06 3.78 -19.29
CA SER A 17 -1.29 3.06 -19.66
C SER A 17 -1.95 2.35 -18.48
N ARG A 18 -1.17 1.91 -17.49
CA ARG A 18 -1.66 1.16 -16.32
C ARG A 18 -0.71 1.22 -15.13
N ILE A 19 -1.27 1.23 -13.92
CA ILE A 19 -0.54 0.96 -12.68
C ILE A 19 -0.61 -0.55 -12.41
N ILE A 20 0.54 -1.22 -12.32
CA ILE A 20 0.60 -2.67 -12.04
C ILE A 20 0.44 -2.89 -10.54
N GLU A 21 1.23 -2.17 -9.75
CA GLU A 21 1.33 -2.32 -8.29
C GLU A 21 1.85 -1.01 -7.71
N VAL A 22 1.22 -0.51 -6.64
CA VAL A 22 1.82 0.50 -5.76
C VAL A 22 2.56 -0.25 -4.67
N ILE A 23 3.90 -0.20 -4.71
CA ILE A 23 4.77 -0.98 -3.82
C ILE A 23 4.80 -0.34 -2.43
N HIS A 24 4.90 0.98 -2.39
CA HIS A 24 4.99 1.74 -1.16
C HIS A 24 4.19 3.02 -1.33
N ASP A 25 3.25 3.26 -0.42
CA ASP A 25 2.57 4.55 -0.23
C ASP A 25 2.61 4.90 1.27
N PRO A 26 3.49 5.81 1.71
CA PRO A 26 3.59 6.22 3.10
C PRO A 26 2.55 7.29 3.51
N GLY A 27 1.65 7.69 2.60
CA GLY A 27 0.65 8.72 2.89
C GLY A 27 1.05 10.13 2.48
N GLU A 28 0.44 11.13 3.12
CA GLU A 28 0.66 12.55 2.82
C GLU A 28 2.13 12.97 2.88
N ASN A 29 2.54 13.83 1.95
CA ASN A 29 3.89 14.37 1.87
C ASN A 29 5.00 13.31 1.81
N GLY A 30 4.70 12.03 1.55
CA GLY A 30 5.72 11.00 1.38
C GLY A 30 5.88 10.57 -0.08
N MET A 31 6.95 9.82 -0.35
CA MET A 31 7.25 9.33 -1.70
C MET A 31 6.61 7.96 -1.92
N SER A 32 5.68 7.90 -2.86
CA SER A 32 5.13 6.65 -3.36
C SER A 32 6.02 6.06 -4.45
N VAL A 33 6.12 4.73 -4.46
CA VAL A 33 6.85 3.94 -5.46
C VAL A 33 5.92 2.89 -6.05
N ALA A 34 5.91 2.76 -7.37
CA ALA A 34 5.03 1.83 -8.08
C ALA A 34 5.73 1.16 -9.26
N ARG A 35 5.23 -0.02 -9.65
CA ARG A 35 5.44 -0.57 -11.00
C ARG A 35 4.29 -0.14 -11.89
N ILE A 36 4.62 0.41 -13.05
CA ILE A 36 3.66 0.93 -14.01
C ILE A 36 4.02 0.45 -15.42
N ILE A 37 3.04 0.45 -16.33
CA ILE A 37 3.30 0.32 -17.76
C ILE A 37 3.51 1.72 -18.32
N TRP A 38 4.74 2.00 -18.78
CA TRP A 38 5.16 3.26 -19.38
C TRP A 38 5.67 2.99 -20.80
N ASP A 39 5.04 3.60 -21.80
CA ASP A 39 5.35 3.38 -23.22
C ASP A 39 5.38 1.86 -23.55
N GLU A 40 4.36 1.13 -23.08
CA GLU A 40 4.17 -0.32 -23.24
C GLU A 40 5.11 -1.23 -22.43
N GLU A 41 6.11 -0.66 -21.74
CA GLU A 41 7.09 -1.41 -20.95
C GLU A 41 6.84 -1.31 -19.44
N PRO A 42 7.05 -2.37 -18.66
CA PRO A 42 6.97 -2.32 -17.20
C PRO A 42 8.20 -1.60 -16.61
N VAL A 43 7.98 -0.51 -15.88
CA VAL A 43 9.04 0.29 -15.25
C VAL A 43 8.74 0.61 -13.78
N VAL A 44 9.78 0.96 -13.03
CA VAL A 44 9.65 1.53 -11.68
C VAL A 44 9.46 3.03 -11.80
N ALA A 45 8.46 3.56 -11.11
CA ALA A 45 8.17 4.99 -11.08
C ALA A 45 7.92 5.50 -9.66
N VAL A 46 8.20 6.78 -9.46
CA VAL A 46 8.07 7.48 -8.18
C VAL A 46 7.24 8.75 -8.30
N ARG A 47 6.60 9.12 -7.20
CA ARG A 47 6.00 10.45 -7.01
C ARG A 47 5.95 10.81 -5.53
N TRP A 48 6.03 12.08 -5.24
CA TRP A 48 5.65 12.64 -3.95
C TRP A 48 4.14 12.86 -3.88
N ASN A 49 3.56 12.40 -2.80
CA ASN A 49 2.15 12.60 -2.48
C ASN A 49 1.88 14.03 -2.05
N GLY A 50 0.63 14.44 -2.24
CA GLY A 50 0.14 15.72 -1.80
C GLY A 50 -0.25 15.72 -0.32
N ASN A 51 -1.05 16.73 0.02
CA ASN A 51 -1.75 16.86 1.30
C ASN A 51 -3.04 17.66 1.08
N SER A 52 -3.82 17.88 2.14
CA SER A 52 -5.12 18.57 2.06
C SER A 52 -5.06 19.96 1.41
N ALA A 53 -3.96 20.69 1.57
CA ALA A 53 -3.76 22.00 0.93
C ALA A 53 -3.25 21.90 -0.51
N ARG A 54 -2.51 20.85 -0.84
CA ARG A 54 -1.90 20.61 -2.17
C ARG A 54 -2.05 19.14 -2.57
N PRO A 55 -3.24 18.70 -3.01
CA PRO A 55 -3.54 17.27 -3.16
C PRO A 55 -2.83 16.58 -4.33
N LEU A 56 -2.29 17.35 -5.29
CA LEU A 56 -1.66 16.80 -6.50
C LEU A 56 -0.27 16.20 -6.24
N GLY A 57 0.44 16.66 -5.21
CA GLY A 57 1.82 16.25 -4.97
C GLY A 57 2.77 16.64 -6.11
N ASN A 58 3.88 15.90 -6.26
CA ASN A 58 4.90 16.15 -7.27
C ASN A 58 5.46 14.84 -7.88
N PRO A 59 5.97 14.84 -9.12
CA PRO A 59 5.86 15.93 -10.08
C PRO A 59 4.41 16.16 -10.50
N MET A 60 4.15 17.37 -10.99
CA MET A 60 2.87 17.72 -11.60
C MET A 60 3.10 18.24 -13.02
N SER A 61 2.28 17.80 -13.96
CA SER A 61 2.31 18.28 -15.35
C SER A 61 0.90 18.71 -15.75
N ARG A 62 0.76 19.94 -16.25
CA ARG A 62 -0.54 20.54 -16.64
C ARG A 62 -1.63 20.35 -15.57
N ARG A 63 -1.28 20.58 -14.30
CA ARG A 63 -2.17 20.40 -13.13
C ARG A 63 -2.70 18.96 -12.94
N GLN A 64 -1.95 17.97 -13.42
CA GLN A 64 -2.22 16.55 -13.15
C GLN A 64 -1.09 15.99 -12.27
N PRO A 65 -1.42 15.19 -11.24
CA PRO A 65 -0.42 14.43 -10.51
C PRO A 65 0.27 13.49 -11.49
N THR A 66 1.58 13.31 -11.41
CA THR A 66 2.34 12.65 -12.48
C THR A 66 3.37 11.69 -11.91
N TRP A 67 3.56 10.54 -12.57
CA TRP A 67 4.65 9.62 -12.29
C TRP A 67 5.95 10.06 -12.95
N PHE A 68 7.05 9.88 -12.24
CA PHE A 68 8.41 10.02 -12.78
C PHE A 68 9.05 8.64 -12.86
N VAL A 69 9.52 8.24 -14.05
CA VAL A 69 10.20 6.95 -14.22
C VAL A 69 11.60 7.02 -13.61
N VAL A 70 11.95 6.00 -12.84
CA VAL A 70 13.30 5.81 -12.32
C VAL A 70 14.14 5.16 -13.42
N ASP A 71 15.33 5.71 -13.67
CA ASP A 71 16.24 5.14 -14.65
C ASP A 71 16.66 3.71 -14.29
N GLY A 72 16.92 2.89 -15.30
CA GLY A 72 17.28 1.48 -15.15
C GLY A 72 18.47 1.25 -14.20
N TYR A 73 19.44 2.17 -14.12
CA TYR A 73 20.58 2.01 -13.21
C TYR A 73 20.16 2.02 -11.73
N ALA A 74 19.04 2.67 -11.38
CA ALA A 74 18.56 2.84 -10.01
C ALA A 74 17.27 2.08 -9.71
N ALA A 75 16.52 1.66 -10.74
CA ALA A 75 15.19 1.07 -10.61
C ALA A 75 15.15 -0.10 -9.62
N ALA A 76 16.09 -1.04 -9.72
CA ALA A 76 16.15 -2.20 -8.85
C ALA A 76 16.39 -1.83 -7.38
N SER A 77 17.30 -0.88 -7.11
CA SER A 77 17.59 -0.42 -5.75
C SER A 77 16.41 0.35 -5.14
N VAL A 78 15.72 1.16 -5.94
CA VAL A 78 14.52 1.88 -5.50
C VAL A 78 13.37 0.92 -5.21
N GLU A 79 13.13 -0.07 -6.07
CA GLU A 79 12.12 -1.11 -5.84
C GLU A 79 12.43 -1.93 -4.58
N GLN A 80 13.68 -2.35 -4.39
CA GLN A 80 14.09 -3.09 -3.20
C GLN A 80 13.88 -2.27 -1.92
N ALA A 81 14.29 -1.00 -1.91
CA ALA A 81 14.09 -0.11 -0.77
C ALA A 81 12.60 0.12 -0.47
N ALA A 82 11.78 0.29 -1.51
CA ALA A 82 10.33 0.46 -1.36
C ALA A 82 9.66 -0.78 -0.76
N ARG A 83 10.02 -1.98 -1.20
CA ARG A 83 9.50 -3.23 -0.63
C ARG A 83 9.89 -3.39 0.84
N ALA A 84 11.15 -3.14 1.19
CA ALA A 84 11.60 -3.17 2.58
C ALA A 84 10.85 -2.15 3.47
N ALA A 85 10.59 -0.94 2.95
CA ALA A 85 9.81 0.07 3.68
C ALA A 85 8.33 -0.34 3.83
N ALA A 86 7.73 -0.96 2.81
CA ALA A 86 6.37 -1.46 2.87
C ALA A 86 6.20 -2.59 3.90
N GLU A 87 7.17 -3.50 4.01
CA GLU A 87 7.17 -4.56 5.03
C GLU A 87 7.27 -4.01 6.46
N GLN A 88 8.04 -2.95 6.65
CA GLN A 88 8.24 -2.31 7.95
C GLN A 88 7.10 -1.36 8.35
N SER A 89 6.19 -1.05 7.43
CA SER A 89 5.08 -0.14 7.71
C SER A 89 4.16 -0.75 8.78
N PRO A 90 3.65 0.04 9.75
CA PRO A 90 2.76 -0.48 10.81
C PRO A 90 1.51 -1.18 10.28
N ASN A 91 1.03 -0.76 9.11
CA ASN A 91 -0.12 -1.35 8.43
C ASN A 91 0.26 -2.48 7.47
N SER A 92 1.52 -2.94 7.44
CA SER A 92 1.91 -4.06 6.59
C SER A 92 1.16 -5.32 7.00
N LEU A 93 0.86 -6.20 6.03
CA LEU A 93 0.21 -7.48 6.32
C LEU A 93 0.99 -8.27 7.38
N VAL A 94 2.32 -8.25 7.32
CA VAL A 94 3.19 -8.92 8.29
C VAL A 94 3.06 -8.31 9.69
N ALA A 95 2.97 -6.99 9.80
CA ALA A 95 2.75 -6.31 11.08
C ALA A 95 1.38 -6.67 11.67
N GLN A 96 0.32 -6.67 10.86
CA GLN A 96 -1.02 -7.08 11.28
C GLN A 96 -1.07 -8.55 11.71
N TYR A 97 -0.41 -9.45 10.96
CA TYR A 97 -0.31 -10.86 11.35
C TYR A 97 0.47 -11.06 12.65
N ARG A 98 1.55 -10.30 12.88
CA ARG A 98 2.27 -10.33 14.16
C ARG A 98 1.44 -9.79 15.30
N GLU A 99 0.69 -8.73 15.09
CA GLU A 99 -0.23 -8.19 16.10
C GLU A 99 -1.28 -9.24 16.47
N MET A 100 -1.96 -9.81 15.47
CA MET A 100 -2.94 -10.87 15.67
C MET A 100 -2.36 -12.12 16.35
N ALA A 101 -1.16 -12.56 15.98
CA ALA A 101 -0.50 -13.71 16.60
C ALA A 101 -0.02 -13.45 18.04
N ASN A 102 0.08 -12.19 18.46
CA ASN A 102 0.39 -11.81 19.84
C ASN A 102 -0.86 -11.46 20.66
N ASP A 103 -2.05 -11.50 20.05
CA ASP A 103 -3.33 -11.14 20.69
C ASP A 103 -3.93 -12.37 21.40
N SER A 104 -3.25 -12.83 22.45
CA SER A 104 -3.69 -13.97 23.25
C SER A 104 -5.00 -13.73 24.00
N GLU A 105 -5.39 -12.48 24.22
CA GLU A 105 -6.65 -12.14 24.89
C GLU A 105 -7.86 -12.45 23.99
N ARG A 106 -7.79 -12.10 22.70
CA ARG A 106 -8.81 -12.47 21.71
C ARG A 106 -8.89 -13.97 21.45
N GLU A 107 -7.75 -14.67 21.47
CA GLU A 107 -7.74 -16.14 21.38
C GLU A 107 -8.49 -16.76 22.57
N ARG A 108 -8.25 -16.28 23.79
CA ARG A 108 -8.96 -16.73 24.99
C ARG A 108 -10.46 -16.43 24.93
N GLU A 109 -10.85 -15.23 24.51
CA GLU A 109 -12.27 -14.89 24.34
C GLU A 109 -12.96 -15.78 23.29
N ALA A 110 -12.26 -16.12 22.21
CA ALA A 110 -12.78 -17.03 21.17
C ALA A 110 -12.87 -18.48 21.66
N GLU A 111 -11.92 -18.94 22.49
CA GLU A 111 -11.97 -20.24 23.17
C GLU A 111 -13.15 -20.30 24.13
N GLU A 112 -13.31 -19.30 25.01
CA GLU A 112 -14.44 -19.21 25.96
C GLU A 112 -15.80 -19.20 25.23
N TRP A 113 -15.90 -18.51 24.10
CA TRP A 113 -17.08 -18.54 23.23
C TRP A 113 -17.32 -19.92 22.60
N SER A 114 -16.27 -20.57 22.10
CA SER A 114 -16.38 -21.88 21.46
C SER A 114 -16.77 -22.96 22.47
N GLU A 115 -16.20 -22.93 23.67
CA GLU A 115 -16.55 -23.83 24.77
C GLU A 115 -17.99 -23.60 25.25
N GLY A 116 -18.45 -22.35 25.31
CA GLY A 116 -19.85 -22.02 25.61
C GLY A 116 -20.84 -22.63 24.61
N LEU A 117 -20.53 -22.54 23.30
CA LEU A 117 -21.37 -23.11 22.23
C LEU A 117 -21.38 -24.65 22.24
N ILE A 118 -20.28 -25.30 22.61
CA ILE A 118 -20.20 -26.76 22.75
C ILE A 118 -20.93 -27.23 24.02
N GLY A 119 -20.84 -26.45 25.11
CA GLY A 119 -21.54 -26.72 26.37
C GLY A 119 -23.07 -26.70 26.21
N ASP A 120 -23.60 -25.71 25.48
CA ASP A 120 -25.04 -25.57 25.22
C ASP A 120 -25.60 -26.61 24.23
N ALA A 121 -24.76 -27.22 23.40
CA ALA A 121 -25.15 -28.29 22.46
C ALA A 121 -25.22 -29.69 23.10
N SER A 122 -24.90 -29.82 24.39
CA SER A 122 -25.00 -31.09 25.12
C SER A 122 -26.46 -31.36 25.52
N PRO A 123 -27.13 -32.40 24.98
CA PRO A 123 -28.54 -32.64 25.28
C PRO A 123 -28.71 -33.01 26.75
N GLN A 124 -29.53 -32.21 27.45
CA GLN A 124 -30.03 -32.52 28.79
C GLN A 124 -30.80 -33.85 28.71
N ARG A 125 -30.24 -34.90 29.33
CA ARG A 125 -30.86 -36.23 29.47
C ARG A 125 -32.04 -36.19 30.42
#